data_AF-R9AJL1-F1
#
_entry.id   AF-R9AJL1-F1
#
_cell.length_a   1.000
_cell.length_b   1.000
_cell.length_c   1.000
_cell.angle_alpha   90.00
_cell.angle_beta   90.00
_cell.angle_gamma   90.00
#
_symmetry.space_group_name_H-M   'P 1'
#
loop_
_entity.id
_entity.type
_entity.pdbx_description
1 polymer ?
#
loop_
_entity_poly.entity_id
_entity_poly.type
_entity_poly.pdbx_seq_one_letter_code
_entity_poly.pdbx_strand_id
1 'polypeptide(L)'
;MIFYLPIWWTQSFSYNRSVLYNGYYVLWYIQGVLLGGSILYFCRAINAKKLFVASAVLFLFGVMLQQVGNLHLFQGKIDAELNTYTVHRNFLWVSFPFLTLGFLLNKCQDKIKNKITIKLWHVIVVVFLVIVESLANYFFISQKESLHQMFSLFIAVPIIFLYFFNKNILGTNKELASLSTAIF
;
A
#
# COMPACT_ATOMS: atom_id res chain seq x y z
N MET A 1 -0.89 22.35 -4.71
CA MET A 1 -0.79 20.93 -5.14
C MET A 1 -1.18 20.75 -6.60
N ILE A 2 -2.34 21.24 -7.06
CA ILE A 2 -2.69 21.28 -8.49
C ILE A 2 -1.61 21.98 -9.33
N PHE A 3 -1.03 23.07 -8.81
CA PHE A 3 0.06 23.81 -9.45
C PHE A 3 1.34 23.01 -9.72
N TYR A 4 1.61 21.94 -8.98
CA TYR A 4 2.81 21.11 -9.15
C TYR A 4 2.58 19.90 -10.05
N LEU A 5 1.37 19.73 -10.60
CA LEU A 5 1.12 18.68 -11.56
C LEU A 5 1.81 19.03 -12.88
N PRO A 6 2.54 18.10 -13.51
CA PRO A 6 3.20 18.35 -14.79
C PRO A 6 2.22 18.59 -15.94
N ILE A 7 0.91 18.44 -15.68
CA ILE A 7 -0.20 18.63 -16.63
C ILE A 7 -0.18 20.02 -17.27
N TRP A 8 0.33 21.03 -16.55
CA TRP A 8 0.47 22.40 -17.08
C TRP A 8 1.58 22.56 -18.11
N TRP A 9 2.57 21.68 -18.11
CA TRP A 9 3.81 21.84 -18.89
C TRP A 9 3.96 20.83 -20.01
N THR A 10 3.11 19.81 -20.06
CA THR A 10 3.15 18.77 -21.11
C THR A 10 1.86 18.74 -21.91
N GLN A 11 2.01 18.77 -23.23
CA GLN A 11 0.91 18.65 -24.18
C GLN A 11 0.52 17.19 -24.47
N SER A 12 1.23 16.21 -23.90
CA SER A 12 0.95 14.80 -24.11
C SER A 12 -0.30 14.37 -23.34
N PHE A 13 -1.38 14.12 -24.07
CA PHE A 13 -2.64 13.65 -23.51
C PHE A 13 -2.51 12.30 -22.79
N SER A 14 -1.74 11.36 -23.36
CA SER A 14 -1.50 10.04 -22.77
C SER A 14 -0.74 10.15 -21.45
N TYR A 15 0.27 11.04 -21.38
CA TYR A 15 1.02 11.28 -20.15
C TYR A 15 0.14 11.94 -19.08
N ASN A 16 -0.63 12.96 -19.44
CA ASN A 16 -1.54 13.65 -18.53
C ASN A 16 -2.59 12.71 -17.94
N ARG A 17 -3.13 11.82 -18.76
CA ARG A 17 -4.03 10.76 -18.30
C ARG A 17 -3.34 9.83 -17.32
N SER A 18 -2.13 9.38 -17.62
CA SER A 18 -1.36 8.50 -16.71
C SER A 18 -1.11 9.18 -15.36
N VAL A 19 -0.76 10.47 -15.36
CA VAL A 19 -0.54 11.27 -14.14
C VAL A 19 -1.83 11.45 -13.33
N LEU A 20 -2.99 11.62 -13.97
CA LEU A 20 -4.26 11.73 -13.24
C LEU A 20 -4.66 10.41 -12.56
N TYR A 21 -4.45 9.27 -13.23
CA TYR A 21 -4.82 7.96 -12.69
C TYR A 21 -3.83 7.41 -11.66
N ASN A 22 -2.53 7.53 -11.94
CA ASN A 22 -1.48 6.96 -11.10
C ASN A 22 -0.87 7.98 -10.13
N GLY A 23 -1.14 9.28 -10.31
CA GLY A 23 -0.50 10.38 -9.60
C GLY A 23 0.93 10.65 -10.05
N TYR A 24 1.49 11.75 -9.53
CA TYR A 24 2.83 12.25 -9.90
C TYR A 24 3.83 12.04 -8.76
N TYR A 25 4.89 11.27 -8.99
CA TYR A 25 5.91 10.93 -7.99
C TYR A 25 5.29 10.49 -6.65
N VAL A 26 5.54 11.23 -5.57
CA VAL A 26 5.05 10.94 -4.21
C VAL A 26 3.53 11.18 -4.12
N LEU A 27 2.95 12.08 -4.93
CA LEU A 27 1.52 12.43 -4.88
C LEU A 27 0.58 11.29 -5.33
N TRP A 28 1.15 10.16 -5.78
CA TRP A 28 0.40 8.95 -6.11
C TRP A 28 -0.52 8.49 -4.97
N TYR A 29 -0.14 8.69 -3.70
CA TYR A 29 -0.96 8.26 -2.56
C TYR A 29 -2.31 9.00 -2.51
N ILE A 30 -2.38 10.26 -2.97
CA ILE A 30 -3.62 11.05 -2.94
C ILE A 30 -4.62 10.49 -3.94
N GLN A 31 -4.16 10.24 -5.17
CA GLN A 31 -4.98 9.61 -6.20
C GLN A 31 -5.36 8.19 -5.78
N GLY A 32 -4.41 7.45 -5.20
CA GLY A 32 -4.63 6.14 -4.61
C GLY A 32 -5.75 6.13 -3.57
N VAL A 33 -5.71 7.09 -2.63
CA VAL A 33 -6.73 7.22 -1.58
C VAL A 33 -8.08 7.64 -2.15
N LEU A 34 -8.10 8.61 -3.07
CA LEU A 34 -9.34 9.08 -3.68
C LEU A 34 -10.04 7.97 -4.47
N LEU A 35 -9.33 7.33 -5.41
CA LEU A 35 -9.89 6.31 -6.29
C LEU A 35 -10.15 5.01 -5.53
N GLY A 36 -9.19 4.55 -4.73
CA GLY A 36 -9.34 3.35 -3.90
C GLY A 36 -10.45 3.52 -2.85
N GLY A 37 -10.55 4.69 -2.23
CA GLY A 37 -11.61 5.03 -1.28
C GLY A 37 -12.99 5.11 -1.95
N SER A 38 -13.06 5.63 -3.18
CA SER A 38 -14.30 5.65 -3.97
C SER A 38 -14.80 4.23 -4.27
N ILE A 39 -13.91 3.33 -4.70
CA ILE A 39 -14.27 1.92 -4.93
C ILE A 39 -14.73 1.27 -3.63
N LEU A 40 -14.00 1.47 -2.54
CA LEU A 40 -14.38 0.96 -1.22
C LEU A 40 -15.74 1.51 -0.78
N TYR A 41 -16.03 2.79 -1.04
CA TYR A 41 -17.32 3.38 -0.74
C TYR A 41 -18.45 2.63 -1.43
N PHE A 42 -18.33 2.32 -2.73
CA PHE A 42 -19.33 1.51 -3.44
C PHE A 42 -19.38 0.06 -2.92
N CYS A 43 -18.25 -0.50 -2.52
CA CYS A 43 -18.14 -1.86 -1.98
C CYS A 43 -18.51 -2.00 -0.50
N ARG A 44 -18.82 -0.90 0.23
CA ARG A 44 -18.98 -0.90 1.70
C ARG A 44 -20.08 -1.83 2.24
N ALA A 45 -21.10 -2.07 1.42
CA ALA A 45 -22.23 -2.94 1.73
C ALA A 45 -21.90 -4.43 1.59
N ILE A 46 -20.78 -4.78 0.93
CA ILE A 46 -20.33 -6.15 0.80
C ILE A 46 -19.99 -6.73 2.18
N ASN A 47 -20.24 -8.04 2.33
CA ASN A 47 -19.88 -8.78 3.54
C ASN A 47 -18.38 -8.66 3.85
N ALA A 48 -18.03 -8.46 5.12
CA ALA A 48 -16.66 -8.27 5.58
C ALA A 48 -15.69 -9.36 5.10
N LYS A 49 -16.10 -10.64 5.10
CA LYS A 49 -15.26 -11.75 4.64
C LYS A 49 -14.96 -11.64 3.13
N LYS A 50 -15.99 -11.38 2.32
CA LYS A 50 -15.83 -11.23 0.86
C LYS A 50 -14.94 -10.05 0.53
N LEU A 51 -15.12 -8.94 1.23
CA LEU A 51 -14.33 -7.72 1.05
C LEU A 51 -12.86 -7.95 1.44
N PHE A 52 -12.60 -8.69 2.53
CA PHE A 52 -11.24 -9.09 2.93
C PHE A 52 -10.57 -9.98 1.86
N VAL A 53 -11.27 -11.02 1.39
CA VAL A 53 -10.74 -11.92 0.36
C VAL A 53 -10.44 -11.14 -0.92
N ALA A 54 -11.34 -10.25 -1.35
CA ALA A 54 -11.12 -9.40 -2.52
C ALA A 54 -9.87 -8.51 -2.34
N SER A 55 -9.71 -7.86 -1.18
CA SER A 55 -8.51 -7.05 -0.90
C SER A 55 -7.22 -7.88 -0.92
N ALA A 56 -7.25 -9.09 -0.35
CA ALA A 56 -6.08 -9.96 -0.29
C ALA A 56 -5.68 -10.46 -1.68
N VAL A 57 -6.65 -10.84 -2.51
CA VAL A 57 -6.42 -11.28 -3.89
C VAL A 57 -5.85 -10.14 -4.75
N LEU A 58 -6.45 -8.94 -4.68
CA LEU A 58 -5.96 -7.77 -5.43
C LEU A 58 -4.55 -7.36 -5.00
N PHE A 59 -4.28 -7.38 -3.69
CA PHE A 59 -2.95 -7.10 -3.17
C PHE A 59 -1.91 -8.13 -3.63
N LEU A 60 -2.26 -9.42 -3.53
CA LEU A 60 -1.38 -10.50 -3.98
C LEU A 60 -1.09 -10.40 -5.47
N PHE A 61 -2.08 -10.02 -6.27
CA PHE A 61 -1.89 -9.80 -7.70
C PHE A 61 -0.89 -8.66 -7.97
N GLY A 62 -0.95 -7.55 -7.22
CA GLY A 62 0.04 -6.48 -7.30
C GLY A 62 1.46 -6.94 -6.95
N VAL A 63 1.60 -7.71 -5.87
CA VAL A 63 2.89 -8.32 -5.49
C VAL A 63 3.41 -9.22 -6.62
N MET A 64 2.57 -10.10 -7.16
CA MET A 64 2.95 -11.01 -8.25
C MET A 64 3.37 -10.24 -9.50
N LEU A 65 2.63 -9.21 -9.91
CA LEU A 65 2.99 -8.37 -11.05
C LEU A 65 4.38 -7.75 -10.87
N GLN A 66 4.65 -7.23 -9.68
CA GLN A 66 5.97 -6.66 -9.38
C GLN A 66 7.07 -7.72 -9.43
N GLN A 67 6.86 -8.90 -8.83
CA GLN A 67 7.90 -9.93 -8.83
C GLN A 67 8.17 -10.49 -10.23
N VAL A 68 7.12 -10.64 -11.04
CA VAL A 68 7.26 -11.06 -12.44
C VAL A 68 8.06 -10.03 -13.24
N GLY A 69 7.83 -8.74 -13.00
CA GLY A 69 8.65 -7.65 -13.56
C GLY A 69 10.10 -7.71 -13.10
N ASN A 70 10.33 -7.71 -11.79
CA ASN A 70 11.67 -7.66 -11.20
C ASN A 70 12.53 -8.90 -11.52
N LEU A 71 11.89 -10.06 -11.79
CA LEU A 71 12.58 -11.28 -12.24
C LEU A 71 12.92 -11.28 -13.73
N HIS A 72 12.45 -10.29 -14.49
CA HIS A 72 12.58 -10.23 -15.95
C HIS A 72 12.16 -11.53 -16.64
N LEU A 73 11.01 -12.10 -16.22
CA LEU A 73 10.49 -13.34 -16.82
C LEU A 73 10.08 -13.16 -18.29
N PHE A 74 9.86 -11.93 -18.71
CA PHE A 74 9.55 -11.54 -20.08
C PHE A 74 10.70 -10.74 -20.70
N GLN A 75 10.63 -10.47 -21.99
CA GLN A 75 11.63 -9.68 -22.72
C GLN A 75 10.97 -8.54 -23.51
N GLY A 76 11.75 -7.51 -23.81
CA GLY A 76 11.33 -6.41 -24.67
C GLY A 76 10.31 -5.48 -24.01
N LYS A 77 9.27 -5.09 -24.75
CA LYS A 77 8.30 -4.08 -24.29
C LYS A 77 7.48 -4.54 -23.07
N ILE A 78 7.10 -5.81 -23.03
CA ILE A 78 6.30 -6.38 -21.93
C ILE A 78 7.06 -6.29 -20.61
N ASP A 79 8.35 -6.60 -20.64
CA ASP A 79 9.22 -6.52 -19.48
C ASP A 79 9.38 -5.09 -18.96
N ALA A 80 9.60 -4.14 -19.87
CA ALA A 80 9.69 -2.72 -19.54
C ALA A 80 8.37 -2.18 -18.92
N GLU A 81 7.23 -2.62 -19.44
CA GLU A 81 5.92 -2.23 -18.88
C GLU A 81 5.72 -2.82 -17.48
N LEU A 82 6.02 -4.10 -17.25
CA LEU A 82 5.86 -4.73 -15.94
C LEU A 82 6.76 -4.12 -14.86
N ASN A 83 7.97 -3.70 -15.23
CA ASN A 83 8.88 -2.98 -14.33
C ASN A 83 8.50 -1.50 -14.11
N THR A 84 7.52 -0.98 -14.86
CA THR A 84 7.01 0.36 -14.60
C THR A 84 6.18 0.38 -13.32
N TYR A 85 6.59 1.19 -12.34
CA TYR A 85 5.98 1.22 -11.00
C TYR A 85 4.46 1.41 -11.02
N THR A 86 3.87 2.09 -12.01
CA THR A 86 2.42 2.32 -12.08
C THR A 86 1.61 1.03 -12.34
N VAL A 87 2.23 -0.02 -12.87
CA VAL A 87 1.55 -1.29 -13.18
C VAL A 87 1.18 -2.03 -11.91
N HIS A 88 2.09 -2.09 -10.94
CA HIS A 88 1.87 -2.76 -9.65
C HIS A 88 1.52 -1.78 -8.53
N ARG A 89 2.08 -0.56 -8.52
CA ARG A 89 1.80 0.48 -7.50
C ARG A 89 0.72 1.45 -7.96
N ASN A 90 -0.54 1.07 -7.77
CA ASN A 90 -1.69 1.93 -8.06
C ASN A 90 -2.84 1.78 -7.05
N PHE A 91 -3.92 2.52 -7.28
CA PHE A 91 -5.08 2.58 -6.38
C PHE A 91 -5.74 1.22 -6.17
N LEU A 92 -5.68 0.31 -7.14
CA LEU A 92 -6.39 -0.97 -7.10
C LEU A 92 -5.59 -2.05 -6.38
N TRP A 93 -4.29 -2.12 -6.64
CA TRP A 93 -3.43 -3.16 -6.08
C TRP A 93 -2.84 -2.80 -4.72
N VAL A 94 -2.76 -1.52 -4.37
CA VAL A 94 -2.16 -1.04 -3.12
C VAL A 94 -3.17 -0.32 -2.24
N SER A 95 -3.70 0.82 -2.72
CA SER A 95 -4.51 1.70 -1.87
C SER A 95 -5.84 1.08 -1.47
N PHE A 96 -6.57 0.49 -2.42
CA PHE A 96 -7.86 -0.17 -2.14
C PHE A 96 -7.70 -1.30 -1.11
N PRO A 97 -6.72 -2.23 -1.22
CA PRO A 97 -6.49 -3.23 -0.20
C PRO A 97 -6.22 -2.67 1.19
N PHE A 98 -5.32 -1.68 1.33
CA PHE A 98 -5.01 -1.10 2.64
C PHE A 98 -6.16 -0.28 3.24
N LEU A 99 -6.88 0.50 2.42
CA LEU A 99 -8.08 1.19 2.86
C LEU A 99 -9.17 0.20 3.30
N THR A 100 -9.31 -0.90 2.58
CA THR A 100 -10.22 -1.99 2.92
C THR A 100 -9.86 -2.61 4.27
N LEU A 101 -8.58 -2.88 4.53
CA LEU A 101 -8.13 -3.36 5.83
C LEU A 101 -8.51 -2.38 6.95
N GLY A 102 -8.21 -1.09 6.80
CA GLY A 102 -8.61 -0.07 7.78
C GLY A 102 -10.12 -0.02 8.03
N PHE A 103 -10.92 -0.07 6.95
CA PHE A 103 -12.38 -0.12 7.05
C PHE A 103 -12.89 -1.38 7.76
N LEU A 104 -12.30 -2.54 7.47
CA LEU A 104 -12.68 -3.81 8.08
C LEU A 104 -12.30 -3.87 9.56
N LEU A 105 -11.14 -3.31 9.93
CA LEU A 105 -10.73 -3.18 11.34
C LEU A 105 -11.74 -2.36 12.13
N ASN A 106 -12.20 -1.23 11.58
CA ASN A 106 -13.24 -0.41 12.19
C ASN A 106 -14.59 -1.15 12.24
N LYS A 107 -15.02 -1.74 11.11
CA LYS A 107 -16.31 -2.47 11.00
C LYS A 107 -16.39 -3.70 11.92
N CYS A 108 -15.26 -4.31 12.25
CA CYS A 108 -15.18 -5.51 13.10
C CYS A 108 -14.58 -5.22 14.49
N GLN A 109 -14.43 -3.96 14.88
CA GLN A 109 -13.66 -3.56 16.06
C GLN A 109 -14.07 -4.29 17.34
N ASP A 110 -15.38 -4.40 17.60
CA ASP A 110 -15.89 -5.07 18.81
C ASP A 110 -15.54 -6.57 18.86
N LYS A 111 -15.57 -7.24 17.70
CA LYS A 111 -15.22 -8.66 17.59
C LYS A 111 -13.71 -8.88 17.72
N ILE A 112 -12.91 -7.94 17.21
CA ILE A 112 -11.45 -8.00 17.23
C ILE A 112 -10.94 -7.73 18.66
N LYS A 113 -11.43 -6.67 19.30
CA LYS A 113 -10.99 -6.25 20.65
C LYS A 113 -11.17 -7.35 21.70
N ASN A 114 -12.24 -8.12 21.59
CA ASN A 114 -12.54 -9.19 22.55
C ASN A 114 -11.80 -10.51 22.27
N LYS A 115 -11.18 -10.67 21.09
CA LYS A 115 -10.56 -11.94 20.66
C LYS A 115 -9.07 -11.88 20.40
N ILE A 116 -8.53 -10.70 20.09
CA ILE A 116 -7.15 -10.55 19.61
C ILE A 116 -6.40 -9.58 20.51
N THR A 117 -5.39 -10.09 21.21
CA THR A 117 -4.47 -9.29 22.02
C THR A 117 -3.12 -9.19 21.33
N ILE A 118 -2.84 -8.05 20.70
CA ILE A 118 -1.55 -7.80 20.04
C ILE A 118 -0.51 -7.36 21.09
N LYS A 119 0.51 -8.19 21.29
CA LYS A 119 1.69 -7.90 22.14
C LYS A 119 2.86 -7.37 21.30
N LEU A 120 3.82 -6.70 21.95
CA LEU A 120 5.02 -6.14 21.30
C LEU A 120 5.78 -7.16 20.44
N TRP A 121 5.88 -8.42 20.88
CA TRP A 121 6.53 -9.48 20.10
C TRP A 121 5.93 -9.66 18.70
N HIS A 122 4.61 -9.49 18.52
CA HIS A 122 3.99 -9.59 17.20
C HIS A 122 4.48 -8.48 16.27
N VAL A 123 4.69 -7.27 16.79
CA VAL A 123 5.27 -6.15 16.05
C VAL A 123 6.70 -6.47 15.62
N ILE A 124 7.52 -6.99 16.55
CA ILE A 124 8.90 -7.40 16.26
C ILE A 124 8.92 -8.46 15.16
N VAL A 125 8.05 -9.48 15.24
CA VAL A 125 7.97 -10.55 14.23
C VAL A 125 7.59 -10.00 12.86
N VAL A 126 6.58 -9.12 12.76
CA VAL A 126 6.18 -8.60 11.44
C VAL A 126 7.21 -7.62 10.86
N VAL A 127 7.89 -6.84 11.69
CA VAL A 127 9.00 -5.98 11.23
C VAL A 127 10.15 -6.84 10.74
N PHE A 128 10.51 -7.90 11.48
CA PHE A 128 11.51 -8.85 11.05
C PHE A 128 11.12 -9.54 9.73
N LEU A 129 9.85 -9.91 9.57
CA LEU A 129 9.35 -10.50 8.32
C LEU A 129 9.51 -9.56 7.12
N VAL A 130 9.22 -8.27 7.30
CA VAL A 130 9.43 -7.24 6.25
C VAL A 130 10.91 -7.13 5.87
N ILE A 131 11.80 -7.12 6.87
CA ILE A 131 13.25 -7.06 6.64
C ILE A 131 13.73 -8.32 5.89
N VAL A 132 13.30 -9.50 6.32
CA VAL A 132 13.66 -10.77 5.69
C VAL A 132 13.16 -10.82 4.26
N GLU A 133 11.92 -10.43 3.98
CA GLU A 133 11.39 -10.39 2.61
C GLU A 133 12.16 -9.38 1.74
N SER A 134 12.48 -8.20 2.27
CA SER A 134 13.26 -7.20 1.56
C SER A 134 14.66 -7.71 1.20
N LEU A 135 15.35 -8.36 2.15
CA LEU A 135 16.67 -8.94 1.92
C LEU A 135 16.58 -10.12 0.95
N ALA A 136 15.58 -10.98 1.08
CA ALA A 136 15.36 -12.07 0.13
C ALA A 136 15.13 -11.54 -1.28
N ASN A 137 14.36 -10.47 -1.45
CA ASN A 137 14.17 -9.84 -2.76
C ASN A 137 15.49 -9.30 -3.32
N TYR A 138 16.28 -8.62 -2.49
CA TYR A 138 17.59 -8.09 -2.89
C TYR A 138 18.57 -9.19 -3.33
N PHE A 139 18.65 -10.30 -2.59
CA PHE A 139 19.61 -11.37 -2.89
C PHE A 139 19.14 -12.34 -3.98
N PHE A 140 17.84 -12.63 -4.08
CA PHE A 140 17.31 -13.68 -4.95
C PHE A 140 16.54 -13.17 -6.17
N ILE A 141 16.09 -11.91 -6.19
CA ILE A 141 15.20 -11.40 -7.24
C ILE A 141 15.90 -10.30 -8.04
N SER A 142 16.15 -9.14 -7.45
CA SER A 142 16.87 -8.06 -8.14
C SER A 142 17.51 -7.09 -7.16
N GLN A 143 18.75 -6.70 -7.47
CA GLN A 143 19.48 -5.65 -6.73
C GLN A 143 19.27 -4.26 -7.33
N LYS A 144 18.75 -4.19 -8.55
CA LYS A 144 18.64 -2.93 -9.32
C LYS A 144 17.21 -2.42 -9.36
N GLU A 145 16.25 -3.33 -9.42
CA GLU A 145 14.84 -2.97 -9.53
C GLU A 145 14.27 -2.51 -8.19
N SER A 146 13.32 -1.58 -8.26
CA SER A 146 12.67 -1.06 -7.07
C SER A 146 11.76 -2.09 -6.40
N LEU A 147 11.73 -2.08 -5.06
CA LEU A 147 10.81 -2.89 -4.25
C LEU A 147 9.76 -1.99 -3.59
N HIS A 148 8.54 -1.96 -4.13
CA HIS A 148 7.47 -1.10 -3.63
C HIS A 148 6.38 -1.82 -2.84
N GLN A 149 6.02 -3.05 -3.25
CA GLN A 149 4.92 -3.81 -2.70
C GLN A 149 5.39 -5.20 -2.24
N MET A 150 5.71 -5.29 -0.95
CA MET A 150 6.08 -6.54 -0.28
C MET A 150 4.85 -7.25 0.30
N PHE A 151 4.80 -8.58 0.19
CA PHE A 151 3.72 -9.41 0.71
C PHE A 151 3.50 -9.20 2.21
N SER A 152 4.59 -9.17 2.98
CA SER A 152 4.62 -8.96 4.43
C SER A 152 3.89 -7.70 4.87
N LEU A 153 3.82 -6.64 4.03
CA LEU A 153 3.14 -5.40 4.38
C LEU A 153 1.64 -5.60 4.60
N PHE A 154 1.00 -6.55 3.90
CA PHE A 154 -0.43 -6.84 4.10
C PHE A 154 -0.74 -7.32 5.53
N ILE A 155 0.24 -7.93 6.19
CA ILE A 155 0.14 -8.45 7.56
C ILE A 155 0.73 -7.45 8.56
N ALA A 156 1.88 -6.85 8.25
CA ALA A 156 2.59 -5.95 9.13
C ALA A 156 1.77 -4.70 9.44
N VAL A 157 1.17 -4.07 8.42
CA VAL A 157 0.40 -2.84 8.58
C VAL A 157 -0.75 -2.97 9.59
N PRO A 158 -1.70 -3.92 9.46
CA PRO A 158 -2.79 -4.05 10.42
C PRO A 158 -2.32 -4.42 11.84
N ILE A 159 -1.24 -5.21 11.99
CA ILE A 159 -0.70 -5.59 13.31
C ILE A 159 -0.07 -4.38 14.00
N ILE A 160 0.76 -3.62 13.29
CA ILE A 160 1.37 -2.39 13.81
C ILE A 160 0.27 -1.40 14.20
N PHE A 161 -0.71 -1.20 13.32
CA PHE A 161 -1.84 -0.31 13.58
C PHE A 161 -2.59 -0.72 14.86
N LEU A 162 -3.00 -1.99 14.98
CA LEU A 162 -3.72 -2.49 16.16
C LEU A 162 -2.93 -2.38 17.46
N TYR A 163 -1.60 -2.55 17.41
CA TYR A 163 -0.75 -2.42 18.59
C TYR A 163 -0.73 -0.99 19.15
N PHE A 164 -0.70 0.01 18.27
CA PHE A 164 -0.66 1.42 18.67
C PHE A 164 -2.04 2.05 18.85
N PHE A 165 -3.09 1.51 18.21
CA PHE A 165 -4.44 2.09 18.21
C PHE A 165 -5.02 2.33 19.61
N ASN A 166 -4.70 1.47 20.58
CA ASN A 166 -5.20 1.57 21.96
C ASN A 166 -4.17 2.09 22.96
N LYS A 167 -2.99 2.55 22.50
CA LYS A 167 -1.97 3.10 23.38
C LYS A 167 -2.15 4.60 23.52
N ASN A 168 -2.17 5.09 24.75
CA ASN A 168 -2.04 6.51 25.03
C ASN A 168 -0.60 6.92 24.71
N ILE A 169 -0.40 7.50 23.52
CA ILE A 169 0.88 8.11 23.15
C ILE A 169 0.91 9.48 23.81
N LEU A 170 1.93 9.72 24.62
CA LEU A 170 2.17 11.02 25.25
C LEU A 170 2.60 12.02 24.17
N GLY A 171 1.90 13.15 24.08
CA GLY A 171 2.18 14.22 23.12
C GLY A 171 0.90 14.82 22.53
N THR A 172 0.97 16.07 22.08
CA THR A 172 -0.13 16.70 21.34
C THR A 172 -0.12 16.28 19.87
N ASN A 173 -1.27 16.32 19.20
CA ASN A 173 -1.36 16.00 17.76
C ASN A 173 -0.36 16.81 16.90
N LYS A 174 -0.03 18.04 17.31
CA LYS A 174 0.92 18.90 16.61
C LYS A 174 2.37 18.43 16.76
N GLU A 175 2.76 18.01 17.95
CA GLU A 175 4.11 17.48 18.22
C GLU A 175 4.32 16.15 17.49
N LEU A 176 3.33 15.27 17.52
CA LEU A 176 3.36 14.00 16.79
C LEU A 176 3.42 14.21 15.27
N ALA A 177 2.66 15.18 14.74
CA ALA A 177 2.74 15.55 13.32
C ALA A 177 4.11 16.14 12.94
N SER A 178 4.68 16.96 13.81
CA SER A 178 6.01 17.55 13.60
C SER A 178 7.10 16.48 13.62
N LEU A 179 7.04 15.54 14.58
CA LEU A 179 7.94 14.39 14.65
C LEU A 179 7.81 13.51 13.40
N SER A 180 6.58 13.24 12.95
CA SER A 180 6.36 12.47 11.71
C SER A 180 6.93 13.19 10.48
N THR A 181 6.87 14.52 10.45
CA THR A 181 7.44 15.32 9.35
C THR A 181 8.97 15.32 9.41
N ALA A 182 9.58 15.28 10.60
CA ALA A 182 11.03 15.21 10.75
C ALA A 182 11.63 13.84 10.34
N ILE A 183 10.82 12.77 10.39
CA ILE A 183 11.23 11.41 9.99
C ILE A 183 11.06 11.19 8.47
N PHE A 184 10.16 11.94 7.82
CA PHE A 184 9.81 11.79 6.40
C PHE A 184 10.69 12.67 5.50
#